data_AF-A0A5C7JK13-F1
#
_entry.id   AF-A0A5C7JK13-F1
#
_cell.length_a   1.000
_cell.length_b   1.000
_cell.length_c   1.000
_cell.angle_alpha   90.00
_cell.angle_beta   90.00
_cell.angle_gamma   90.00
#
_symmetry.space_group_name_H-M   'P 1'
#
loop_
_entity.id
_entity.type
_entity.pdbx_description
1 polymer ?
#
loop_
_entity_poly.entity_id
_entity_poly.type
_entity_poly.pdbx_seq_one_letter_code
_entity_poly.pdbx_strand_id
1 'polypeptide(L)'
;MEPYVKYTKEQAIEKERQDILAYKERYYDKFMADPEAYAADCTNENHLEYLRNEFPKKLNFTDEELYQEAIEYEENLGPNGEIMSTYNPNSKWDWYQTGGRYAGRIILKEGVQKEEDPEFSWGWDAKAKEEVLKEPRVDSALMKDIDWSRMHNVQSKYDKAIRFWEMKVEGGEPKTDDEKEALKWDWYKTEYYTDRYKNKETYAKACSCFTMWAIVKDGVWYEKGSMGWFGMSGESDDEALDWEMNMFDRFIKDLPEETRLTVVDCHI
;
A
#
# COMPACT_ATOMS: atom_id res chain seq x y z
N MET A 1 -10.69 -19.23 -5.02
CA MET A 1 -10.51 -18.87 -6.44
C MET A 1 -10.29 -20.16 -7.19
N GLU A 2 -10.88 -20.33 -8.36
CA GLU A 2 -10.62 -21.52 -9.18
C GLU A 2 -9.12 -21.58 -9.53
N PRO A 3 -8.48 -22.76 -9.49
CA PRO A 3 -7.10 -22.92 -9.92
C PRO A 3 -6.92 -22.41 -11.35
N TYR A 4 -5.82 -21.70 -11.61
CA TYR A 4 -5.45 -21.25 -12.95
C TYR A 4 -3.98 -21.58 -13.25
N VAL A 5 -3.65 -21.59 -14.53
CA VAL A 5 -2.28 -21.79 -15.01
C VAL A 5 -1.47 -20.51 -14.69
N LYS A 6 -0.55 -20.62 -13.72
CA LYS A 6 0.40 -19.54 -13.38
C LYS A 6 1.53 -19.49 -14.40
N TYR A 7 2.08 -20.65 -14.76
CA TYR A 7 3.06 -20.80 -15.84
C TYR A 7 2.79 -22.07 -16.64
N THR A 8 2.91 -22.00 -17.95
CA THR A 8 3.12 -23.19 -18.79
C THR A 8 4.50 -23.80 -18.52
N LYS A 9 4.72 -25.05 -18.93
CA LYS A 9 6.04 -25.71 -18.81
C LYS A 9 7.12 -24.88 -19.50
N GLU A 10 6.85 -24.37 -20.69
CA GLU A 10 7.79 -23.54 -21.46
C GLU A 10 8.09 -22.21 -20.74
N GLN A 11 7.07 -21.57 -20.15
CA GLN A 11 7.27 -20.34 -19.38
C GLN A 11 8.07 -20.58 -18.10
N ALA A 12 7.85 -21.71 -17.42
CA ALA A 12 8.60 -22.07 -16.22
C ALA A 12 10.10 -22.26 -16.55
N ILE A 13 10.41 -22.98 -17.64
CA ILE A 13 11.78 -23.19 -18.13
C ILE A 13 12.45 -21.86 -18.49
N GLU A 14 11.75 -21.00 -19.24
CA GLU A 14 12.29 -19.71 -19.64
C GLU A 14 12.55 -18.82 -18.42
N LYS A 15 11.62 -18.80 -17.46
CA LYS A 15 11.80 -18.03 -16.22
C LYS A 15 13.02 -18.50 -15.43
N GLU A 16 13.18 -19.80 -15.19
CA GLU A 16 14.31 -20.35 -14.45
C GLU A 16 15.65 -20.03 -15.15
N ARG A 17 15.67 -20.11 -16.49
CA ARG A 17 16.83 -19.70 -17.29
C ARG A 17 17.18 -18.22 -17.06
N GLN A 18 16.20 -17.33 -17.07
CA GLN A 18 16.42 -15.91 -16.81
C GLN A 18 16.91 -15.66 -15.37
N ASP A 19 16.37 -16.37 -14.38
CA ASP A 19 16.79 -16.25 -12.98
C ASP A 19 18.25 -16.69 -12.79
N ILE A 20 18.67 -17.79 -13.43
CA ILE A 20 20.06 -18.26 -13.44
C ILE A 20 20.98 -17.21 -14.08
N LEU A 21 20.60 -16.64 -15.24
CA LEU A 21 21.40 -15.62 -15.91
C LEU A 21 21.51 -14.33 -15.08
N ALA A 22 20.42 -13.89 -14.44
CA ALA A 22 20.42 -12.72 -13.56
C ALA A 22 21.32 -12.95 -12.32
N TYR A 23 21.27 -14.15 -11.72
CA TYR A 23 22.17 -14.51 -10.64
C TYR A 23 23.64 -14.52 -11.09
N LYS A 24 23.91 -15.03 -12.31
CA LYS A 24 25.24 -15.04 -12.90
C LYS A 24 25.82 -13.63 -12.98
N GLU A 25 25.09 -12.70 -13.59
CA GLU A 25 25.52 -11.31 -13.73
C GLU A 25 25.71 -10.62 -12.38
N ARG A 26 24.79 -10.85 -11.44
CA ARG A 26 24.80 -10.18 -10.15
C ARG A 26 25.94 -10.65 -9.24
N TYR A 27 26.25 -11.94 -9.25
CA TYR A 27 27.15 -12.58 -8.28
C TYR A 27 28.30 -13.34 -8.93
N TYR A 28 27.99 -14.30 -9.81
CA TYR A 28 28.99 -15.23 -10.32
C TYR A 28 30.07 -14.55 -11.17
N ASP A 29 29.71 -13.60 -12.02
CA ASP A 29 30.69 -12.89 -12.86
C ASP A 29 31.64 -12.03 -12.03
N LYS A 30 31.14 -11.42 -10.94
CA LYS A 30 31.97 -10.69 -9.98
C LYS A 30 32.91 -11.63 -9.22
N PHE A 31 32.39 -12.77 -8.80
CA PHE A 31 33.19 -13.81 -8.16
C PHE A 31 34.29 -14.32 -9.10
N MET A 32 33.98 -14.56 -10.38
CA MET A 32 34.95 -15.02 -11.37
C MET A 32 35.97 -13.96 -11.77
N ALA A 33 35.65 -12.67 -11.64
CA ALA A 33 36.58 -11.58 -11.94
C ALA A 33 37.73 -11.50 -10.93
N ASP A 34 37.45 -11.70 -9.63
CA ASP A 34 38.46 -11.77 -8.57
C ASP A 34 37.95 -12.64 -7.39
N PRO A 35 38.15 -13.97 -7.43
CA PRO A 35 37.63 -14.88 -6.41
C PRO A 35 38.20 -14.65 -5.01
N GLU A 36 39.45 -14.19 -4.90
CA GLU A 36 40.12 -13.95 -3.62
C GLU A 36 39.57 -12.69 -2.95
N ALA A 37 39.47 -11.59 -3.70
CA ALA A 37 38.88 -10.35 -3.19
C ALA A 37 37.39 -10.54 -2.83
N TYR A 38 36.63 -11.24 -3.68
CA TYR A 38 35.24 -11.55 -3.41
C TYR A 38 35.06 -12.41 -2.15
N ALA A 39 35.90 -13.43 -1.96
CA ALA A 39 35.85 -14.29 -0.78
C ALA A 39 36.28 -13.56 0.51
N ALA A 40 37.22 -12.61 0.41
CA ALA A 40 37.66 -11.82 1.56
C ALA A 40 36.56 -10.86 2.08
N ASP A 41 35.69 -10.38 1.20
CA ASP A 41 34.57 -9.50 1.53
C ASP A 41 33.27 -10.27 1.89
N CYS A 42 33.18 -11.54 1.49
CA CYS A 42 31.99 -12.36 1.72
C CYS A 42 32.02 -13.08 3.08
N THR A 43 31.08 -12.75 3.96
CA THR A 43 30.95 -13.37 5.29
C THR A 43 30.14 -14.68 5.30
N ASN A 44 29.60 -15.11 4.15
CA ASN A 44 28.76 -16.30 4.03
C ASN A 44 29.50 -17.43 3.30
N GLU A 45 30.06 -18.38 4.05
CA GLU A 45 30.83 -19.51 3.51
C GLU A 45 29.99 -20.41 2.59
N ASN A 46 28.71 -20.62 2.90
CA ASN A 46 27.82 -21.45 2.08
C ASN A 46 27.58 -20.83 0.69
N HIS A 47 27.52 -19.50 0.61
CA HIS A 47 27.41 -18.80 -0.67
C HIS A 47 28.66 -18.98 -1.53
N LEU A 48 29.85 -18.92 -0.93
CA LEU A 48 31.10 -19.16 -1.63
C LEU A 48 31.20 -20.60 -2.13
N GLU A 49 30.78 -21.56 -1.31
CA GLU A 49 30.73 -22.97 -1.69
C GLU A 49 29.77 -23.21 -2.85
N TYR A 50 28.58 -22.61 -2.80
CA TYR A 50 27.60 -22.66 -3.87
C TYR A 50 28.15 -22.09 -5.19
N LEU A 51 28.79 -20.91 -5.16
CA LEU A 51 29.39 -20.30 -6.34
C LEU A 51 30.51 -21.14 -6.95
N ARG A 52 31.31 -21.82 -6.12
CA ARG A 52 32.42 -22.66 -6.59
C ARG A 52 31.92 -23.96 -7.22
N ASN A 53 30.98 -24.62 -6.54
CA ASN A 53 30.74 -26.04 -6.77
C ASN A 53 29.35 -26.34 -7.35
N GLU A 54 28.32 -25.54 -7.07
CA GLU A 54 26.95 -25.85 -7.47
C GLU A 54 26.45 -24.97 -8.61
N PHE A 55 26.59 -23.65 -8.50
CA PHE A 55 26.10 -22.70 -9.50
C PHE A 55 26.64 -22.94 -10.93
N PRO A 56 27.94 -23.24 -11.15
CA PRO A 56 28.45 -23.45 -12.51
C PRO A 56 27.78 -24.62 -13.25
N LYS A 57 27.27 -25.61 -12.51
CA LYS A 57 26.52 -26.73 -13.09
C LYS A 57 25.20 -26.25 -13.69
N LYS A 58 24.50 -25.34 -13.00
CA LYS A 58 23.21 -24.76 -13.42
C LYS A 58 23.30 -24.02 -14.77
N LEU A 59 24.47 -23.47 -15.12
CA LEU A 59 24.69 -22.82 -16.42
C LEU A 59 24.58 -23.76 -17.62
N ASN A 60 24.67 -25.07 -17.40
CA ASN A 60 24.62 -26.10 -18.44
C ASN A 60 23.36 -26.96 -18.38
N PHE A 61 22.35 -26.54 -17.60
CA PHE A 61 21.11 -27.29 -17.48
C PHE A 61 20.39 -27.40 -18.82
N THR A 62 19.88 -28.60 -19.08
CA THR A 62 18.91 -28.88 -20.13
C THR A 62 17.55 -28.28 -19.78
N ASP A 63 16.67 -28.15 -20.78
CA ASP A 63 15.29 -27.70 -20.56
C ASP A 63 14.54 -28.55 -19.53
N GLU A 64 14.83 -29.85 -19.45
CA GLU A 64 14.20 -30.73 -18.45
C GLU A 64 14.77 -30.49 -17.05
N GLU A 65 16.08 -30.26 -16.90
CA GLU A 65 16.68 -29.92 -15.60
C GLU A 65 16.21 -28.55 -15.11
N LEU A 66 16.11 -27.55 -16.00
CA LEU A 66 15.52 -26.25 -15.69
C LEU A 66 14.06 -26.40 -15.23
N TYR A 67 13.31 -27.29 -15.88
CA TYR A 67 11.94 -27.55 -15.49
C TYR A 67 11.87 -28.20 -14.10
N GLN A 68 12.70 -29.20 -13.81
CA GLN A 68 12.74 -29.86 -12.49
C GLN A 68 13.06 -28.88 -11.36
N GLU A 69 13.99 -27.94 -11.60
CA GLU A 69 14.27 -26.85 -10.66
C GLU A 69 13.05 -25.94 -10.47
N ALA A 70 12.40 -25.53 -11.56
CA ALA A 70 11.26 -24.63 -11.51
C ALA A 70 10.05 -25.21 -10.73
N ILE A 71 9.94 -26.54 -10.63
CA ILE A 71 8.83 -27.23 -9.95
C ILE A 71 9.20 -27.83 -8.60
N GLU A 72 10.45 -27.71 -8.12
CA GLU A 72 10.93 -28.40 -6.91
C GLU A 72 10.02 -28.16 -5.70
N TYR A 73 9.49 -26.93 -5.57
CA TYR A 73 8.62 -26.51 -4.48
C TYR A 73 7.16 -26.25 -4.90
N GLU A 74 6.78 -26.60 -6.13
CA GLU A 74 5.44 -26.38 -6.62
C GLU A 74 4.53 -27.56 -6.24
N GLU A 75 3.48 -27.29 -5.48
CA GLU A 75 2.59 -28.32 -4.95
C GLU A 75 1.53 -28.79 -5.96
N ASN A 76 1.25 -27.97 -6.99
CA ASN A 76 0.13 -28.19 -7.90
C ASN A 76 0.58 -28.10 -9.36
N LEU A 77 0.58 -29.24 -10.05
CA LEU A 77 0.93 -29.33 -11.47
C LEU A 77 -0.27 -29.75 -12.31
N GLY A 78 -0.40 -29.13 -13.48
CA GLY A 78 -1.36 -29.49 -14.52
C GLY A 78 -0.95 -30.76 -15.28
N PRO A 79 -1.87 -31.36 -16.04
CA PRO A 79 -1.63 -32.63 -16.74
C PRO A 79 -0.53 -32.56 -17.80
N ASN A 80 -0.15 -31.37 -18.27
CA ASN A 80 0.93 -31.18 -19.24
C ASN A 80 2.17 -30.52 -18.61
N GLY A 81 2.26 -30.48 -17.28
CA GLY A 81 3.37 -29.86 -16.55
C GLY A 81 3.21 -28.36 -16.31
N GLU A 82 2.01 -27.82 -16.44
CA GLU A 82 1.72 -26.44 -16.05
C GLU A 82 1.86 -26.26 -14.54
N ILE A 83 2.43 -25.14 -14.10
CA ILE A 83 2.41 -24.75 -12.68
C ILE A 83 1.06 -24.09 -12.41
N MET A 84 0.28 -24.68 -11.51
CA MET A 84 -1.06 -24.23 -11.16
C MET A 84 -1.04 -23.39 -9.89
N SER A 85 -1.90 -22.38 -9.81
CA SER A 85 -2.05 -21.57 -8.60
C SER A 85 -3.51 -21.31 -8.27
N THR A 86 -3.81 -21.28 -6.97
CA THR A 86 -5.06 -20.73 -6.40
C THR A 86 -4.85 -19.35 -5.80
N TYR A 87 -3.62 -18.83 -5.84
CA TYR A 87 -3.26 -17.53 -5.29
C TYR A 87 -3.76 -16.41 -6.19
N ASN A 88 -4.42 -15.40 -5.61
CA ASN A 88 -4.97 -14.30 -6.40
C ASN A 88 -3.85 -13.55 -7.14
N PRO A 89 -3.79 -13.58 -8.48
CA PRO A 89 -2.73 -12.89 -9.22
C PRO A 89 -2.83 -11.35 -9.08
N ASN A 90 -3.97 -10.86 -8.60
CA ASN A 90 -4.21 -9.44 -8.33
C ASN A 90 -4.04 -9.07 -6.86
N SER A 91 -3.50 -9.95 -6.00
CA SER A 91 -3.23 -9.58 -4.61
C SER A 91 -2.18 -8.47 -4.55
N LYS A 92 -2.38 -7.54 -3.60
CA LYS A 92 -1.51 -6.38 -3.38
C LYS A 92 -0.89 -6.38 -1.98
N TRP A 93 -1.46 -7.14 -1.05
CA TRP A 93 -1.16 -7.12 0.39
C TRP A 93 -1.23 -8.54 0.96
N ASP A 94 -0.48 -8.78 2.03
CA ASP A 94 -0.38 -10.10 2.68
C ASP A 94 -1.60 -10.37 3.57
N TRP A 95 -2.11 -9.34 4.25
CA TRP A 95 -3.32 -9.43 5.06
C TRP A 95 -4.02 -8.07 5.23
N TYR A 96 -5.25 -8.11 5.76
CA TYR A 96 -6.04 -6.92 6.04
C TYR A 96 -6.94 -7.13 7.27
N GLN A 97 -7.41 -6.02 7.84
CA GLN A 97 -8.47 -5.99 8.85
C GLN A 97 -9.45 -4.85 8.55
N THR A 98 -10.70 -4.97 9.00
CA THR A 98 -11.68 -3.88 8.89
C THR A 98 -11.33 -2.80 9.91
N GLY A 99 -11.44 -1.52 9.53
CA GLY A 99 -11.08 -0.39 10.41
C GLY A 99 -9.58 -0.26 10.65
N GLY A 100 -9.06 -0.92 11.69
CA GLY A 100 -7.65 -0.96 12.07
C GLY A 100 -7.09 0.40 12.50
N ARG A 101 -6.05 0.87 11.81
CA ARG A 101 -5.52 2.26 11.95
C ARG A 101 -6.55 3.32 11.58
N TYR A 102 -7.55 2.97 10.78
CA TYR A 102 -8.59 3.85 10.30
C TYR A 102 -9.95 3.57 10.95
N ALA A 103 -9.97 2.95 12.13
CA ALA A 103 -11.20 2.65 12.86
C ALA A 103 -12.11 3.88 13.04
N GLY A 104 -13.39 3.72 12.74
CA GLY A 104 -14.43 4.73 12.92
C GLY A 104 -14.34 5.88 11.92
N ARG A 105 -13.78 5.63 10.74
CA ARG A 105 -13.63 6.64 9.69
C ARG A 105 -14.96 7.04 9.08
N ILE A 106 -15.96 6.16 9.07
CA ILE A 106 -17.31 6.43 8.58
C ILE A 106 -18.15 6.98 9.72
N ILE A 107 -18.91 8.04 9.45
CA ILE A 107 -19.84 8.68 10.38
C ILE A 107 -21.25 8.46 9.86
N LEU A 108 -22.14 7.93 10.68
CA LEU A 108 -23.54 7.72 10.34
C LEU A 108 -24.35 9.01 10.51
N LYS A 109 -25.42 9.14 9.72
CA LYS A 109 -26.45 10.18 9.88
C LYS A 109 -27.15 10.04 11.23
N GLU A 110 -27.68 11.15 11.71
CA GLU A 110 -28.47 11.18 12.95
C GLU A 110 -29.67 10.21 12.86
N GLY A 111 -29.88 9.43 13.93
CA GLY A 111 -30.96 8.45 14.02
C GLY A 111 -30.66 7.07 13.45
N VAL A 112 -29.61 6.92 12.62
CA VAL A 112 -29.14 5.60 12.16
C VAL A 112 -28.46 4.87 13.31
N GLN A 113 -28.85 3.62 13.54
CA GLN A 113 -28.25 2.77 14.56
C GLN A 113 -26.97 2.13 14.02
N LYS A 114 -25.91 2.12 14.84
CA LYS A 114 -24.69 1.37 14.53
C LYS A 114 -24.97 -0.14 14.59
N GLU A 115 -24.56 -0.88 13.57
CA GLU A 115 -24.61 -2.35 13.56
C GLU A 115 -23.52 -2.92 14.47
N GLU A 116 -22.30 -2.38 14.36
CA GLU A 116 -21.10 -2.82 15.07
C GLU A 116 -20.24 -1.63 15.49
N ASP A 117 -19.43 -1.82 16.53
CA ASP A 117 -18.42 -0.84 16.93
C ASP A 117 -17.17 -0.94 16.05
N PRO A 118 -16.42 0.16 15.86
CA PRO A 118 -15.18 0.13 15.10
C PRO A 118 -14.14 -0.85 15.66
N GLU A 119 -13.42 -1.52 14.77
CA GLU A 119 -12.35 -2.44 15.10
C GLU A 119 -11.00 -1.71 15.08
N PHE A 120 -10.41 -1.52 16.26
CA PHE A 120 -9.19 -0.74 16.44
C PHE A 120 -7.92 -1.60 16.34
N SER A 121 -6.91 -1.10 15.64
CA SER A 121 -5.57 -1.71 15.68
C SER A 121 -4.87 -1.51 17.03
N TRP A 122 -3.82 -2.30 17.27
CA TRP A 122 -3.08 -2.33 18.54
C TRP A 122 -2.47 -0.97 18.95
N GLY A 123 -2.11 -0.13 17.98
CA GLY A 123 -1.43 1.16 18.23
C GLY A 123 -2.30 2.27 18.84
N TRP A 124 -3.61 2.05 18.96
CA TRP A 124 -4.53 3.04 19.53
C TRP A 124 -4.49 3.08 21.06
N ASP A 125 -4.36 4.27 21.64
CA ASP A 125 -4.52 4.46 23.08
C ASP A 125 -6.00 4.47 23.50
N ALA A 126 -6.25 4.20 24.78
CA ALA A 126 -7.61 4.03 25.30
C ALA A 126 -8.46 5.30 25.19
N LYS A 127 -7.87 6.49 25.34
CA LYS A 127 -8.60 7.76 25.26
C LYS A 127 -9.03 8.04 23.83
N ALA A 128 -8.16 7.82 22.85
CA ALA A 128 -8.50 7.96 21.44
C ALA A 128 -9.65 7.01 21.03
N LYS A 129 -9.64 5.77 21.50
CA LYS A 129 -10.75 4.81 21.29
C LYS A 129 -12.07 5.33 21.86
N GLU A 130 -12.03 5.81 23.10
CA GLU A 130 -13.22 6.35 23.78
C GLU A 130 -13.84 7.53 23.03
N GLU A 131 -13.02 8.46 22.51
CA GLU A 131 -13.50 9.60 21.72
C GLU A 131 -14.19 9.17 20.41
N VAL A 132 -13.64 8.15 19.72
CA VAL A 132 -14.29 7.59 18.53
C VAL A 132 -15.64 6.95 18.88
N LEU A 133 -15.71 6.20 19.98
CA LEU A 133 -16.91 5.48 20.41
C LEU A 133 -18.04 6.38 20.94
N LYS A 134 -17.75 7.66 21.25
CA LYS A 134 -18.76 8.67 21.63
C LYS A 134 -19.60 9.16 20.45
N GLU A 135 -19.12 8.95 19.23
CA GLU A 135 -19.82 9.33 18.01
C GLU A 135 -20.42 8.10 17.31
N PRO A 136 -21.42 8.26 16.43
CA PRO A 136 -21.98 7.16 15.65
C PRO A 136 -21.04 6.78 14.49
N ARG A 137 -19.84 6.32 14.85
CA ARG A 137 -18.76 5.97 13.94
C ARG A 137 -18.69 4.46 13.74
N VAL A 138 -18.45 4.05 12.51
CA VAL A 138 -18.39 2.66 12.08
C VAL A 138 -17.29 2.47 11.04
N ASP A 139 -16.97 1.21 10.73
CA ASP A 139 -16.02 0.86 9.66
C ASP A 139 -16.72 0.42 8.37
N SER A 140 -18.02 0.11 8.44
CA SER A 140 -18.83 -0.25 7.28
C SER A 140 -20.24 0.32 7.39
N ALA A 141 -20.76 0.88 6.31
CA ALA A 141 -22.13 1.39 6.24
C ALA A 141 -22.66 1.39 4.80
N LEU A 142 -23.98 1.44 4.64
CA LEU A 142 -24.59 1.71 3.34
C LEU A 142 -24.43 3.19 2.96
N MET A 143 -24.23 3.47 1.68
CA MET A 143 -24.06 4.83 1.16
C MET A 143 -25.15 5.81 1.64
N LYS A 144 -26.41 5.34 1.70
CA LYS A 144 -27.55 6.14 2.17
C LYS A 144 -27.48 6.55 3.65
N ASP A 145 -26.73 5.82 4.46
CA ASP A 145 -26.65 6.01 5.92
C ASP A 145 -25.47 6.89 6.34
N ILE A 146 -24.53 7.16 5.43
CA ILE A 146 -23.30 7.93 5.69
C ILE A 146 -23.57 9.43 5.70
N ASP A 147 -23.08 10.13 6.73
CA ASP A 147 -23.12 11.59 6.81
C ASP A 147 -21.92 12.23 6.10
N TRP A 148 -22.06 12.39 4.78
CA TRP A 148 -21.03 13.01 3.96
C TRP A 148 -20.73 14.46 4.33
N SER A 149 -21.68 15.20 4.93
CA SER A 149 -21.47 16.58 5.36
C SER A 149 -20.42 16.71 6.47
N ARG A 150 -20.22 15.63 7.23
CA ARG A 150 -19.22 15.52 8.30
C ARG A 150 -17.93 14.84 7.85
N MET A 151 -17.86 14.35 6.62
CA MET A 151 -16.74 13.55 6.12
C MET A 151 -16.00 14.15 4.93
N HIS A 152 -16.70 14.85 4.04
CA HIS A 152 -16.16 15.38 2.78
C HIS A 152 -16.46 16.89 2.65
N ASN A 153 -15.45 17.67 2.23
CA ASN A 153 -15.47 19.14 2.21
C ASN A 153 -15.85 19.77 3.56
N VAL A 154 -15.28 19.25 4.66
CA VAL A 154 -15.62 19.71 6.01
C VAL A 154 -14.96 21.06 6.31
N GLN A 155 -15.76 22.11 6.50
CA GLN A 155 -15.27 23.49 6.71
C GLN A 155 -14.28 23.61 7.87
N SER A 156 -14.55 22.96 9.01
CA SER A 156 -13.64 23.05 10.16
C SER A 156 -12.28 22.39 9.92
N LYS A 157 -12.19 21.39 9.03
CA LYS A 157 -10.90 20.82 8.59
C LYS A 157 -10.20 21.74 7.60
N TYR A 158 -10.97 22.35 6.69
CA TYR A 158 -10.47 23.35 5.75
C TYR A 158 -9.81 24.51 6.50
N ASP A 159 -10.51 25.12 7.47
CA ASP A 159 -10.01 26.27 8.23
C ASP A 159 -8.76 25.92 9.04
N LYS A 160 -8.72 24.71 9.64
CA LYS A 160 -7.53 24.20 10.34
C LYS A 160 -6.33 24.04 9.39
N ALA A 161 -6.57 23.55 8.18
CA ALA A 161 -5.52 23.38 7.18
C ALA A 161 -5.02 24.72 6.62
N ILE A 162 -5.90 25.71 6.43
CA ILE A 162 -5.49 27.10 6.14
C ILE A 162 -4.57 27.61 7.23
N ARG A 163 -4.99 27.48 8.50
CA ARG A 163 -4.19 27.94 9.64
C ARG A 163 -2.85 27.23 9.73
N PHE A 164 -2.82 25.92 9.49
CA PHE A 164 -1.57 25.16 9.43
C PHE A 164 -0.63 25.70 8.35
N TRP A 165 -1.13 25.96 7.14
CA TRP A 165 -0.32 26.55 6.06
C TRP A 165 0.26 27.91 6.45
N GLU A 166 -0.55 28.80 7.03
CA GLU A 166 -0.10 30.11 7.49
C GLU A 166 1.07 30.00 8.50
N MET A 167 1.07 28.96 9.34
CA MET A 167 2.17 28.73 10.27
C MET A 167 3.38 28.08 9.59
N LYS A 168 3.16 27.00 8.83
CA LYS A 168 4.23 26.16 8.29
C LYS A 168 4.93 26.76 7.07
N VAL A 169 4.16 27.40 6.19
CA VAL A 169 4.62 27.89 4.90
C VAL A 169 4.88 29.40 4.95
N GLU A 170 3.99 30.16 5.60
CA GLU A 170 4.07 31.62 5.66
C GLU A 170 4.80 32.15 6.92
N GLY A 171 5.16 31.27 7.86
CA GLY A 171 5.95 31.61 9.05
C GLY A 171 5.17 32.24 10.20
N GLY A 172 3.85 32.07 10.24
CA GLY A 172 3.00 32.54 11.34
C GLY A 172 3.28 31.82 12.66
N GLU A 173 3.30 32.57 13.76
CA GLU A 173 3.55 31.98 15.09
C GLU A 173 2.34 31.16 15.58
N PRO A 174 2.56 29.98 16.19
CA PRO A 174 1.52 29.20 16.83
C PRO A 174 1.08 29.86 18.14
N LYS A 175 -0.23 29.94 18.35
CA LYS A 175 -0.87 30.65 19.47
C LYS A 175 -1.45 29.72 20.52
N THR A 176 -1.76 28.49 20.15
CA THR A 176 -2.34 27.47 21.04
C THR A 176 -1.42 26.26 21.15
N ASP A 177 -1.62 25.44 22.17
CA ASP A 177 -0.85 24.20 22.32
C ASP A 177 -1.20 23.18 21.22
N ASP A 178 -2.45 23.16 20.74
CA ASP A 178 -2.87 22.36 19.59
C ASP A 178 -2.10 22.75 18.32
N GLU A 179 -1.90 24.05 18.08
CA GLU A 179 -1.12 24.55 16.94
C GLU A 179 0.37 24.16 17.05
N LYS A 180 0.94 24.20 18.26
CA LYS A 180 2.32 23.75 18.50
C LYS A 180 2.47 22.25 18.26
N GLU A 181 1.55 21.44 18.78
CA GLU A 181 1.57 19.99 18.58
C GLU A 181 1.37 19.62 17.10
N ALA A 182 0.54 20.36 16.35
CA ALA A 182 0.38 20.15 14.91
C ALA A 182 1.69 20.34 14.13
N LEU A 183 2.52 21.31 14.50
CA LEU A 183 3.83 21.56 13.87
C LEU A 183 4.92 20.57 14.33
N LYS A 184 4.84 20.10 15.58
CA LYS A 184 5.86 19.23 16.20
C LYS A 184 6.07 17.91 15.46
N TRP A 185 4.99 17.35 14.91
CA TRP A 185 5.02 16.07 14.20
C TRP A 185 5.13 16.22 12.68
N ASP A 186 5.22 17.46 12.19
CA ASP A 186 5.42 17.73 10.77
C ASP A 186 6.91 17.71 10.40
N TRP A 187 7.34 16.61 9.79
CA TRP A 187 8.71 16.42 9.32
C TRP A 187 8.94 16.88 7.88
N TYR A 188 7.91 17.38 7.18
CA TYR A 188 8.06 17.85 5.81
C TYR A 188 8.72 19.22 5.75
N LYS A 189 9.49 19.48 4.69
CA LYS A 189 9.98 20.82 4.40
C LYS A 189 8.87 21.68 3.80
N THR A 190 9.02 23.00 3.83
CA THR A 190 8.04 23.91 3.24
C THR A 190 7.83 23.67 1.75
N GLU A 191 8.88 23.27 1.02
CA GLU A 191 8.84 23.00 -0.41
C GLU A 191 7.87 21.86 -0.75
N TYR A 192 7.72 20.86 0.12
CA TYR A 192 6.71 19.80 -0.06
C TYR A 192 5.31 20.38 -0.23
N TYR A 193 4.95 21.37 0.59
CA TYR A 193 3.63 21.98 0.55
C TYR A 193 3.44 22.87 -0.68
N THR A 194 4.44 23.69 -1.00
CA THR A 194 4.37 24.61 -2.15
C THR A 194 4.45 23.88 -3.47
N ASP A 195 5.26 22.82 -3.56
CA ASP A 195 5.43 22.04 -4.79
C ASP A 195 4.21 21.18 -5.05
N ARG A 196 3.60 20.56 -4.03
CA ARG A 196 2.40 19.75 -4.22
C ARG A 196 1.14 20.58 -4.39
N TYR A 197 0.81 21.42 -3.42
CA TYR A 197 -0.50 22.08 -3.36
C TYR A 197 -0.54 23.45 -4.01
N LYS A 198 0.63 24.06 -4.25
CA LYS A 198 0.82 25.40 -4.86
C LYS A 198 0.30 26.58 -4.02
N ASN A 199 -0.82 26.44 -3.33
CA ASN A 199 -1.43 27.45 -2.46
C ASN A 199 -2.22 26.81 -1.30
N LYS A 200 -2.57 27.65 -0.32
CA LYS A 200 -3.24 27.21 0.90
C LYS A 200 -4.67 26.75 0.67
N GLU A 201 -5.39 27.35 -0.28
CA GLU A 201 -6.77 26.97 -0.59
C GLU A 201 -6.84 25.55 -1.17
N THR A 202 -5.91 25.19 -2.06
CA THR A 202 -5.79 23.84 -2.61
C THR A 202 -5.42 22.84 -1.51
N TYR A 203 -4.44 23.16 -0.67
CA TYR A 203 -4.05 22.31 0.47
C TYR A 203 -5.23 22.08 1.42
N ALA A 204 -5.92 23.16 1.80
CA ALA A 204 -7.04 23.09 2.69
C ALA A 204 -8.21 22.30 2.12
N LYS A 205 -8.47 22.44 0.82
CA LYS A 205 -9.47 21.63 0.11
C LYS A 205 -9.11 20.15 0.18
N ALA A 206 -7.88 19.77 -0.19
CA ALA A 206 -7.40 18.39 -0.15
C ALA A 206 -7.54 17.78 1.27
N CYS A 207 -7.12 18.50 2.32
CA CYS A 207 -7.25 18.04 3.70
C CYS A 207 -8.70 17.91 4.20
N SER A 208 -9.64 18.67 3.61
CA SER A 208 -11.04 18.67 4.01
C SER A 208 -11.88 17.58 3.34
N CYS A 209 -11.37 16.99 2.26
CA CYS A 209 -12.02 15.92 1.51
C CYS A 209 -11.93 14.56 2.21
N PHE A 210 -12.96 13.73 2.05
CA PHE A 210 -12.82 12.30 2.29
C PHE A 210 -11.92 11.68 1.24
N THR A 211 -10.86 11.00 1.68
CA THR A 211 -9.94 10.25 0.83
C THR A 211 -9.34 9.09 1.63
N MET A 212 -8.83 8.10 0.89
CA MET A 212 -8.15 6.87 1.29
C MET A 212 -7.05 6.61 0.27
N TRP A 213 -6.06 5.77 0.58
CA TRP A 213 -4.95 5.52 -0.34
C TRP A 213 -5.36 4.74 -1.61
N ALA A 214 -6.31 3.82 -1.47
CA ALA A 214 -6.84 3.00 -2.54
C ALA A 214 -8.34 2.74 -2.37
N ILE A 215 -8.97 2.27 -3.46
CA ILE A 215 -10.35 1.79 -3.53
C ILE A 215 -10.36 0.47 -4.30
N VAL A 216 -11.10 -0.51 -3.78
CA VAL A 216 -11.53 -1.67 -4.56
C VAL A 216 -12.98 -1.46 -4.98
N LYS A 217 -13.24 -1.46 -6.29
CA LYS A 217 -14.58 -1.32 -6.85
C LYS A 217 -14.73 -2.28 -8.02
N ASP A 218 -15.82 -3.06 -8.01
CA ASP A 218 -16.13 -4.06 -9.05
C ASP A 218 -14.99 -5.07 -9.28
N GLY A 219 -14.29 -5.45 -8.20
CA GLY A 219 -13.14 -6.36 -8.25
C GLY A 219 -11.83 -5.73 -8.76
N VAL A 220 -11.83 -4.44 -9.08
CA VAL A 220 -10.65 -3.72 -9.57
C VAL A 220 -10.07 -2.84 -8.47
N TRP A 221 -8.75 -2.90 -8.32
CA TRP A 221 -7.97 -2.11 -7.37
C TRP A 221 -7.50 -0.80 -8.03
N TYR A 222 -7.85 0.34 -7.42
CA TYR A 222 -7.42 1.68 -7.82
C TYR A 222 -6.63 2.31 -6.68
N GLU A 223 -5.45 2.86 -6.95
CA GLU A 223 -4.56 3.46 -5.95
C GLU A 223 -3.84 4.69 -6.51
N LYS A 224 -3.36 5.56 -5.62
CA LYS A 224 -2.38 6.58 -6.01
C LYS A 224 -0.97 6.00 -5.96
N GLY A 225 -0.25 6.08 -7.09
CA GLY A 225 1.12 5.57 -7.21
C GLY A 225 1.21 4.06 -7.10
N SER A 226 2.36 3.59 -6.62
CA SER A 226 2.63 2.19 -6.32
C SER A 226 3.37 2.08 -5.00
N MET A 227 2.98 1.10 -4.16
CA MET A 227 3.65 0.87 -2.89
C MET A 227 5.04 0.28 -3.12
N GLY A 228 6.07 0.97 -2.64
CA GLY A 228 7.45 0.55 -2.68
C GLY A 228 7.92 -0.06 -1.35
N TRP A 229 9.23 -0.28 -1.27
CA TRP A 229 9.88 -0.84 -0.08
C TRP A 229 9.63 0.05 1.16
N PHE A 230 9.46 -0.58 2.34
CA PHE A 230 9.07 0.06 3.62
C PHE A 230 7.73 0.82 3.61
N GLY A 231 6.80 0.52 2.69
CA GLY A 231 5.49 1.17 2.69
C GLY A 231 5.52 2.62 2.20
N MET A 232 6.55 2.99 1.43
CA MET A 232 6.66 4.29 0.79
C MET A 232 5.96 4.25 -0.57
N SER A 233 4.99 5.14 -0.77
CA SER A 233 4.27 5.26 -2.04
C SER A 233 5.05 6.14 -3.02
N GLY A 234 5.10 5.73 -4.29
CA GLY A 234 5.94 6.33 -5.34
C GLY A 234 5.25 7.32 -6.28
N GLU A 235 4.06 7.84 -5.93
CA GLU A 235 3.35 8.81 -6.77
C GLU A 235 4.09 10.14 -6.89
N SER A 236 3.90 10.81 -8.03
CA SER A 236 4.27 12.22 -8.19
C SER A 236 3.34 13.13 -7.37
N ASP A 237 3.77 14.37 -7.15
CA ASP A 237 2.96 15.37 -6.44
C ASP A 237 1.63 15.67 -7.15
N ASP A 238 1.64 15.73 -8.48
CA ASP A 238 0.44 15.97 -9.27
C ASP A 238 -0.54 14.79 -9.17
N GLU A 239 -0.05 13.54 -9.20
CA GLU A 239 -0.87 12.34 -8.99
C GLU A 239 -1.45 12.28 -7.56
N ALA A 240 -0.65 12.62 -6.55
CA ALA A 240 -1.11 12.67 -5.17
C ALA A 240 -2.25 13.66 -4.99
N LEU A 241 -2.06 14.88 -5.50
CA LEU A 241 -3.04 15.95 -5.40
C LEU A 241 -4.31 15.60 -6.19
N ASP A 242 -4.16 15.09 -7.41
CA ASP A 242 -5.27 14.67 -8.24
C ASP A 242 -6.13 13.60 -7.54
N TRP A 243 -5.50 12.62 -6.90
CA TRP A 243 -6.19 11.61 -6.12
C TRP A 243 -6.93 12.20 -4.91
N GLU A 244 -6.25 13.01 -4.09
CA GLU A 244 -6.85 13.64 -2.89
C GLU A 244 -8.06 14.51 -3.23
N MET A 245 -8.01 15.17 -4.38
CA MET A 245 -9.07 16.08 -4.85
C MET A 245 -10.22 15.35 -5.52
N ASN A 246 -9.96 14.25 -6.23
CA ASN A 246 -10.94 13.66 -7.15
C ASN A 246 -11.35 12.22 -6.83
N MET A 247 -10.70 11.52 -5.88
CA MET A 247 -11.05 10.13 -5.54
C MET A 247 -12.52 9.97 -5.14
N PHE A 248 -13.06 10.89 -4.32
CA PHE A 248 -14.46 10.84 -3.90
C PHE A 248 -15.42 10.98 -5.09
N ASP A 249 -15.20 11.99 -5.94
CA ASP A 249 -16.04 12.23 -7.12
C ASP A 249 -15.95 11.08 -8.13
N ARG A 250 -14.76 10.48 -8.32
CA ARG A 250 -14.54 9.40 -9.28
C ARG A 250 -15.20 8.08 -8.88
N PHE A 251 -15.18 7.76 -7.60
CA PHE A 251 -15.44 6.39 -7.15
C PHE A 251 -16.60 6.26 -6.17
N ILE A 252 -16.97 7.32 -5.44
CA ILE A 252 -17.87 7.22 -4.29
C ILE A 252 -19.18 7.99 -4.51
N LYS A 253 -19.09 9.23 -5.01
CA LYS A 253 -20.22 10.17 -5.04
C LYS A 253 -21.50 9.62 -5.69
N ASP A 254 -21.34 8.91 -6.80
CA ASP A 254 -22.45 8.41 -7.62
C ASP A 254 -22.75 6.92 -7.37
N LEU A 255 -22.23 6.34 -6.28
CA LEU A 255 -22.56 4.96 -5.91
C LEU A 255 -24.04 4.83 -5.53
N PRO A 256 -24.70 3.71 -5.86
CA PRO A 256 -26.06 3.41 -5.41
C PRO A 256 -26.21 3.51 -3.89
N GLU A 257 -27.38 3.96 -3.44
CA GLU A 257 -27.71 4.12 -2.01
C GLU A 257 -27.53 2.83 -1.18
N GLU A 258 -27.76 1.68 -1.80
CA GLU A 258 -27.61 0.35 -1.19
C GLU A 258 -26.20 -0.23 -1.30
N THR A 259 -25.25 0.51 -1.89
CA THR A 259 -23.85 0.09 -1.90
C THR A 259 -23.27 0.18 -0.50
N ARG A 260 -22.63 -0.89 -0.03
CA ARG A 260 -21.89 -0.90 1.23
C ARG A 260 -20.47 -0.40 1.00
N LEU A 261 -20.07 0.62 1.74
CA LEU A 261 -18.69 1.10 1.82
C LEU A 261 -18.05 0.52 3.09
N THR A 262 -16.88 -0.10 2.95
CA THR A 262 -16.12 -0.66 4.08
C THR A 262 -14.70 -0.11 4.05
N VAL A 263 -14.23 0.36 5.21
CA VAL A 263 -12.86 0.84 5.41
C VAL A 263 -12.00 -0.33 5.87
N VAL A 264 -10.89 -0.53 5.18
CA VAL A 264 -9.99 -1.65 5.39
C VAL A 264 -8.57 -1.13 5.61
N ASP A 265 -7.91 -1.68 6.62
CA ASP A 265 -6.50 -1.47 6.91
C ASP A 265 -5.69 -2.63 6.32
N CYS A 266 -4.92 -2.34 5.27
CA CYS A 266 -4.07 -3.32 4.59
C CYS A 266 -2.65 -3.31 5.16
N HIS A 267 -2.04 -4.49 5.21
CA HIS A 267 -0.74 -4.72 5.80
C HIS A 267 0.17 -5.57 4.90
N ILE A 268 1.47 -5.28 5.00
CA ILE A 268 2.59 -6.07 4.48
C ILE A 268 3.17 -6.78 5.71
#